data_AF-A0A962XEY1-F1
#
_entry.id   AF-A0A962XEY1-F1
#
_cell.length_a   1.000
_cell.length_b   1.000
_cell.length_c   1.000
_cell.angle_alpha   90.00
_cell.angle_beta   90.00
_cell.angle_gamma   90.00
#
_symmetry.space_group_name_H-M   'P 1'
#
loop_
_entity.id
_entity.type
_entity.pdbx_description
1 polymer ?
#
loop_
_entity_poly.entity_id
_entity_poly.type
_entity_poly.pdbx_seq_one_letter_code
_entity_poly.pdbx_strand_id
1 'polypeptide(L)'
;MPEAFQETADRFSLPAQVLYAIALTESGRRVDANGTFRPWPWTLNVHGQGHFFSTRQAAETRLRAWLADGEDRIDVGLMQVHWRFHRDALGDPEQALDPVHNLRVAARILQRCLDRHTDAWVAAGCYHAPNHRERAARYRQRAQANWQRHVAQRADGR
;
A
#
# COMPACT_ATOMS: atom_id res chain seq x y z
N MET A 1 8.86 7.67 10.37
CA MET A 1 7.93 6.63 9.87
C MET A 1 6.96 6.30 11.00
N PRO A 2 5.66 6.05 10.72
CA PRO A 2 4.68 5.71 11.77
C PRO A 2 5.01 4.38 12.47
N GLU A 3 4.60 4.23 13.74
CA GLU A 3 4.86 3.04 14.57
C GLU A 3 4.25 1.76 14.01
N ALA A 4 3.01 1.80 13.54
CA ALA A 4 2.33 0.62 12.97
C ALA A 4 3.10 -0.05 11.82
N PHE A 5 3.91 0.70 11.06
CA PHE A 5 4.80 0.15 10.03
C PHE A 5 5.98 -0.61 10.62
N GLN A 6 6.55 -0.14 11.73
CA GLN A 6 7.65 -0.81 12.42
C GLN A 6 7.14 -2.10 13.06
N GLU A 7 6.06 -2.01 13.85
CA GLU A 7 5.47 -3.18 14.51
C GLU A 7 5.05 -4.26 13.51
N THR A 8 4.41 -3.86 12.40
CA THR A 8 4.01 -4.82 11.36
C THR A 8 5.24 -5.39 10.66
N ALA A 9 6.25 -4.58 10.37
CA ALA A 9 7.47 -5.06 9.75
C ALA A 9 8.18 -6.09 10.65
N ASP A 10 8.33 -5.80 11.94
CA ASP A 10 8.96 -6.72 12.91
C ASP A 10 8.20 -8.04 13.02
N ARG A 11 6.86 -7.96 13.14
CA ARG A 11 5.98 -9.15 13.23
C ARG A 11 6.10 -10.07 12.01
N PHE A 12 6.35 -9.52 10.83
CA PHE A 12 6.46 -10.28 9.58
C PHE A 12 7.92 -10.48 9.12
N SER A 13 8.90 -10.05 9.93
CA SER A 13 10.33 -10.07 9.61
C SER A 13 10.66 -9.37 8.28
N LEU A 14 10.03 -8.22 8.05
CA LEU A 14 10.20 -7.39 6.86
C LEU A 14 11.05 -6.15 7.17
N PRO A 15 11.75 -5.57 6.18
CA PRO A 15 12.34 -4.24 6.35
C PRO A 15 11.24 -3.16 6.36
N ALA A 16 11.07 -2.47 7.48
CA ALA A 16 10.05 -1.41 7.64
C ALA A 16 10.15 -0.30 6.57
N GLN A 17 11.36 0.04 6.16
CA GLN A 17 11.61 1.00 5.09
C GLN A 17 10.97 0.61 3.75
N VAL A 18 11.01 -0.67 3.39
CA VAL A 18 10.42 -1.18 2.14
C VAL A 18 8.91 -1.16 2.23
N LEU A 19 8.36 -1.60 3.37
CA LEU A 19 6.92 -1.60 3.60
C LEU A 19 6.33 -0.18 3.53
N TYR A 20 7.01 0.80 4.14
CA TYR A 20 6.58 2.19 4.08
C TYR A 20 6.78 2.82 2.69
N ALA A 21 7.85 2.46 1.98
CA ALA A 21 8.09 2.89 0.60
C ALA A 21 6.99 2.41 -0.37
N ILE A 22 6.51 1.19 -0.18
CA ILE A 22 5.34 0.65 -0.90
C ILE A 22 4.12 1.51 -0.60
N ALA A 23 3.78 1.74 0.67
CA ALA A 23 2.62 2.56 1.04
C ALA A 23 2.66 3.97 0.43
N LEU A 24 3.83 4.62 0.43
CA LEU A 24 4.05 5.93 -0.19
C LEU A 24 3.81 5.90 -1.70
N THR A 25 4.14 4.79 -2.33
CA THR A 25 4.00 4.61 -3.78
C THR A 25 2.58 4.26 -4.19
N GLU A 26 1.87 3.54 -3.32
CA GLU A 26 0.52 3.04 -3.57
C GLU A 26 -0.55 4.11 -3.28
N SER A 27 -0.50 4.75 -2.12
CA SER A 27 -1.55 5.69 -1.67
C SER A 27 -1.01 7.05 -1.23
N GLY A 28 0.24 7.36 -1.56
CA GLY A 28 0.88 8.60 -1.16
C GLY A 28 0.19 9.83 -1.76
N ARG A 29 -0.10 10.81 -0.91
CA ARG A 29 -0.58 12.14 -1.34
C ARG A 29 -0.05 13.24 -0.44
N ARG A 30 -0.10 14.47 -0.94
CA ARG A 30 0.12 15.67 -0.12
C ARG A 30 -1.08 15.87 0.80
N VAL A 31 -0.82 16.02 2.09
CA VAL A 31 -1.87 16.12 3.13
C VAL A 31 -1.97 17.49 3.79
N ASP A 32 -1.00 18.37 3.54
CA ASP A 32 -1.00 19.75 4.03
C ASP A 32 -0.29 20.69 3.05
N ALA A 33 -0.43 21.99 3.31
CA ALA A 33 0.20 23.06 2.52
C ALA A 33 1.74 23.05 2.63
N ASN A 34 2.28 22.47 3.70
CA ASN A 34 3.72 22.34 3.93
C ASN A 34 4.35 21.23 3.06
N GLY A 35 3.55 20.54 2.25
CA GLY A 35 4.01 19.50 1.36
C GLY A 35 4.34 18.19 2.07
N THR A 36 3.76 17.93 3.25
CA THR A 36 3.83 16.61 3.88
C THR A 36 3.19 15.59 2.95
N PHE A 37 3.99 14.62 2.52
CA PHE A 37 3.57 13.52 1.68
C PHE A 37 3.53 12.25 2.53
N ARG A 38 2.35 11.63 2.63
CA ARG A 38 2.16 10.41 3.41
C ARG A 38 1.15 9.47 2.73
N PRO A 39 1.19 8.16 3.02
CA PRO A 39 0.16 7.23 2.57
C PRO A 39 -1.21 7.65 3.10
N TRP A 40 -2.26 7.50 2.29
CA TRP A 40 -3.62 7.87 2.67
C TRP A 40 -4.51 6.62 2.77
N PRO A 41 -5.04 6.29 3.95
CA PRO A 41 -5.68 4.99 4.18
C PRO A 41 -7.02 4.83 3.47
N TRP A 42 -7.73 5.91 3.18
CA TRP A 42 -9.04 5.87 2.54
C TRP A 42 -8.91 6.16 1.05
N THR A 43 -8.09 5.35 0.40
CA THR A 43 -7.82 5.40 -1.03
C THR A 43 -8.41 4.17 -1.69
N LEU A 44 -9.15 4.36 -2.78
CA LEU A 44 -9.63 3.28 -3.63
C LEU A 44 -9.13 3.54 -5.06
N ASN A 45 -8.69 2.50 -5.76
CA ASN A 45 -8.37 2.61 -7.18
C ASN A 45 -9.26 1.64 -7.96
N VAL A 46 -9.92 2.15 -9.00
CA VAL A 46 -10.72 1.34 -9.92
C VAL A 46 -10.31 1.69 -11.34
N HIS A 47 -9.95 0.68 -12.14
CA HIS A 47 -9.46 0.85 -13.53
C HIS A 47 -8.32 1.87 -13.70
N GLY A 48 -7.42 1.97 -12.71
CA GLY A 48 -6.31 2.92 -12.71
C GLY A 48 -6.67 4.33 -12.24
N GLN A 49 -7.93 4.58 -11.89
CA GLN A 49 -8.39 5.87 -11.38
C GLN A 49 -8.39 5.85 -9.84
N GLY A 50 -7.50 6.65 -9.25
CA GLY A 50 -7.39 6.80 -7.79
C GLY A 50 -8.43 7.76 -7.23
N HIS A 51 -9.17 7.32 -6.22
CA HIS A 51 -10.16 8.07 -5.46
C HIS A 51 -9.72 8.19 -4.00
N PHE A 52 -9.56 9.42 -3.52
CA PHE A 52 -9.13 9.72 -2.15
C PHE A 52 -10.30 10.30 -1.35
N PHE A 53 -10.70 9.62 -0.30
CA PHE A 53 -11.83 10.01 0.54
C PHE A 53 -11.36 10.69 1.83
N SER A 54 -12.11 11.65 2.33
CA SER A 54 -11.78 12.37 3.56
C SER A 54 -12.01 11.56 4.84
N THR A 55 -12.83 10.50 4.77
CA THR A 55 -13.17 9.66 5.92
C THR A 55 -13.25 8.19 5.52
N ARG A 56 -13.10 7.29 6.51
CA ARG A 56 -13.30 5.84 6.34
C ARG A 56 -14.68 5.53 5.78
N GLN A 57 -15.70 6.12 6.40
CA GLN A 57 -17.10 5.88 6.04
C GLN A 57 -17.40 6.26 4.59
N ALA A 58 -16.84 7.37 4.08
CA ALA A 58 -17.05 7.77 2.69
C ALA A 58 -16.42 6.78 1.70
N ALA A 59 -15.20 6.29 1.99
CA ALA A 59 -14.57 5.24 1.20
C ALA A 59 -15.36 3.93 1.27
N GLU A 60 -15.80 3.54 2.46
CA GLU A 60 -16.55 2.31 2.68
C GLU A 60 -17.88 2.31 1.92
N THR A 61 -18.67 3.38 2.04
CA THR A 61 -19.92 3.55 1.29
C THR A 61 -19.69 3.41 -0.20
N ARG A 62 -18.61 4.01 -0.73
CA ARG A 62 -18.28 3.90 -2.15
C ARG A 62 -17.85 2.48 -2.54
N LEU A 63 -16.99 1.85 -1.73
CA LEU A 63 -16.52 0.48 -1.97
C LEU A 63 -17.70 -0.49 -1.98
N ARG A 64 -18.62 -0.39 -1.01
CA ARG A 64 -19.84 -1.21 -0.95
C ARG A 64 -20.72 -1.03 -2.19
N ALA A 65 -20.93 0.20 -2.63
CA ALA A 65 -21.69 0.48 -3.85
C ALA A 65 -21.07 -0.20 -5.08
N TRP A 66 -19.77 -0.04 -5.32
CA TRP A 66 -19.11 -0.69 -6.46
C TRP A 66 -19.17 -2.21 -6.40
N LEU A 67 -18.96 -2.80 -5.22
CA LEU A 67 -19.07 -4.25 -5.05
C LEU A 67 -20.50 -4.75 -5.30
N ALA A 68 -21.52 -4.00 -4.91
CA ALA A 68 -22.92 -4.32 -5.18
C ALA A 68 -23.26 -4.25 -6.68
N ASP A 69 -22.61 -3.34 -7.41
CA ASP A 69 -22.73 -3.21 -8.87
C ASP A 69 -21.89 -4.26 -9.63
N GLY A 70 -21.21 -5.17 -8.92
CA GLY A 70 -20.39 -6.24 -9.51
C GLY A 70 -18.96 -5.83 -9.88
N GLU A 71 -18.53 -4.62 -9.52
CA GLU A 71 -17.14 -4.18 -9.71
C GLU A 71 -16.26 -4.69 -8.57
N ASP A 72 -15.38 -5.64 -8.87
CA ASP A 72 -14.48 -6.29 -7.90
C ASP A 72 -12.98 -6.03 -8.15
N ARG A 73 -12.64 -5.31 -9.22
CA ARG A 73 -11.26 -4.98 -9.62
C ARG A 73 -10.82 -3.66 -9.02
N ILE A 74 -10.86 -3.63 -7.68
CA ILE A 74 -10.62 -2.45 -6.87
C ILE A 74 -9.38 -2.67 -6.01
N ASP A 75 -8.42 -1.75 -6.05
CA ASP A 75 -7.32 -1.74 -5.08
C ASP A 75 -7.71 -0.92 -3.86
N VAL A 76 -7.55 -1.49 -2.67
CA VAL A 76 -8.11 -0.95 -1.44
C VAL A 76 -7.03 -0.48 -0.47
N GLY A 77 -7.21 0.74 0.02
CA GLY A 77 -6.61 1.24 1.24
C GLY A 77 -5.15 1.70 1.12
N LEU A 78 -4.50 1.78 2.28
CA LEU A 78 -3.12 2.27 2.45
C LEU A 78 -2.11 1.60 1.50
N MET A 79 -2.30 0.30 1.28
CA MET A 79 -1.37 -0.54 0.54
C MET A 79 -1.89 -0.96 -0.84
N GLN A 80 -3.06 -0.44 -1.25
CA GLN A 80 -3.71 -0.73 -2.53
C GLN A 80 -3.77 -2.25 -2.81
N VAL A 81 -4.30 -3.00 -1.84
CA VAL A 81 -4.45 -4.45 -1.97
C VAL A 81 -5.64 -4.75 -2.88
N HIS A 82 -5.41 -5.49 -3.96
CA HIS A 82 -6.44 -5.79 -4.95
C HIS A 82 -7.54 -6.71 -4.40
N TRP A 83 -8.78 -6.22 -4.37
CA TRP A 83 -9.94 -6.88 -3.78
C TRP A 83 -10.19 -8.27 -4.37
N ARG A 84 -10.36 -8.39 -5.68
CA ARG A 84 -10.65 -9.67 -6.36
C ARG A 84 -9.75 -10.84 -5.94
N PHE A 85 -8.47 -10.59 -5.71
CA PHE A 85 -7.48 -11.63 -5.40
C PHE A 85 -7.30 -11.87 -3.91
N HIS A 86 -7.68 -10.91 -3.06
CA HIS A 86 -7.34 -10.92 -1.64
C HIS A 86 -8.53 -10.66 -0.72
N ARG A 87 -9.77 -10.67 -1.25
CA ARG A 87 -11.00 -10.43 -0.46
C ARG A 87 -11.08 -11.32 0.80
N ASP A 88 -10.65 -12.59 0.72
CA ASP A 88 -10.72 -13.49 1.88
C ASP A 88 -9.76 -13.07 3.01
N ALA A 89 -8.65 -12.43 2.67
CA ALA A 89 -7.72 -11.86 3.64
C ALA A 89 -8.12 -10.44 4.08
N LEU A 90 -8.73 -9.67 3.18
CA LEU A 90 -9.22 -8.32 3.43
C LEU A 90 -10.46 -8.31 4.32
N GLY A 91 -11.31 -9.33 4.24
CA GLY A 91 -12.57 -9.41 4.97
C GLY A 91 -13.64 -8.56 4.30
N ASP A 92 -14.43 -7.85 5.10
CA ASP A 92 -15.45 -6.94 4.60
C ASP A 92 -14.88 -5.55 4.23
N PRO A 93 -15.65 -4.68 3.56
CA PRO A 93 -15.19 -3.34 3.18
C PRO A 93 -14.72 -2.45 4.34
N GLU A 94 -15.29 -2.59 5.53
CA GLU A 94 -14.88 -1.82 6.70
C GLU A 94 -13.50 -2.28 7.17
N GLN A 95 -13.34 -3.60 7.32
CA GLN A 95 -12.08 -4.22 7.71
C GLN A 95 -10.97 -3.96 6.69
N ALA A 96 -11.28 -4.03 5.40
CA ALA A 96 -10.33 -3.77 4.31
C ALA A 96 -9.78 -2.34 4.30
N LEU A 97 -10.57 -1.37 4.79
CA LEU A 97 -10.22 0.04 4.93
C LEU A 97 -9.65 0.39 6.31
N ASP A 98 -9.60 -0.55 7.25
CA ASP A 98 -8.83 -0.39 8.49
C ASP A 98 -7.32 -0.33 8.15
N PRO A 99 -6.60 0.77 8.49
CA PRO A 99 -5.22 0.94 8.06
C PRO A 99 -4.27 -0.16 8.54
N VAL A 100 -4.49 -0.66 9.77
CA VAL A 100 -3.61 -1.66 10.38
C VAL A 100 -3.89 -3.04 9.81
N HIS A 101 -5.15 -3.40 9.61
CA HIS A 101 -5.52 -4.64 8.93
C HIS A 101 -5.03 -4.67 7.48
N ASN A 102 -5.28 -3.61 6.72
CA ASN A 102 -4.80 -3.45 5.34
C ASN A 102 -3.28 -3.62 5.26
N LEU A 103 -2.55 -2.99 6.17
CA LEU A 103 -1.10 -3.09 6.29
C LEU A 103 -0.63 -4.53 6.60
N ARG A 104 -1.30 -5.25 7.50
CA ARG A 104 -0.99 -6.65 7.82
C ARG A 104 -1.26 -7.60 6.66
N VAL A 105 -2.33 -7.38 5.90
CA VAL A 105 -2.63 -8.16 4.68
C VAL A 105 -1.52 -7.94 3.65
N ALA A 106 -1.12 -6.68 3.42
CA ALA A 106 -0.04 -6.35 2.51
C ALA A 106 1.31 -6.91 2.94
N ALA A 107 1.64 -6.84 4.24
CA ALA A 107 2.86 -7.42 4.80
C ALA A 107 2.95 -8.93 4.52
N ARG A 108 1.83 -9.66 4.68
CA ARG A 108 1.77 -11.09 4.35
C ARG A 108 1.93 -11.36 2.85
N ILE A 109 1.44 -10.49 1.98
CA ILE A 109 1.68 -10.59 0.52
C ILE A 109 3.16 -10.37 0.21
N LEU A 110 3.78 -9.35 0.82
CA LEU A 110 5.19 -9.04 0.62
C LEU A 110 6.11 -10.15 1.15
N GLN A 111 5.78 -10.75 2.29
CA GLN A 111 6.50 -11.91 2.85
C GLN A 111 6.55 -13.06 1.84
N ARG A 112 5.43 -13.40 1.20
CA ARG A 112 5.40 -14.44 0.13
C ARG A 112 6.25 -14.09 -1.09
N CYS A 113 6.46 -12.81 -1.36
CA CYS A 113 7.40 -12.39 -2.40
C CYS A 113 8.86 -12.55 -1.94
N LEU A 114 9.16 -12.30 -0.66
CA LEU A 114 10.48 -12.54 -0.08
C LEU A 114 10.87 -14.01 -0.04
N ASP A 115 9.91 -14.92 0.15
CA ASP A 115 10.15 -16.37 0.07
C ASP A 115 10.73 -16.79 -1.30
N ARG A 116 10.49 -15.99 -2.35
CA ARG A 116 11.00 -16.21 -3.71
C ARG A 116 12.18 -15.30 -4.09
N HIS A 117 12.39 -14.23 -3.34
CA HIS A 117 13.36 -13.18 -3.64
C HIS A 117 14.00 -12.69 -2.34
N THR A 118 15.28 -12.99 -2.12
CA THR A 118 15.99 -12.61 -0.89
C THR A 118 16.20 -11.10 -0.74
N ASP A 119 16.12 -10.34 -1.83
CA ASP A 119 16.18 -8.87 -1.81
C ASP A 119 14.77 -8.26 -1.62
N ALA A 120 14.60 -7.49 -0.54
CA ALA A 120 13.32 -6.89 -0.20
C ALA A 120 12.82 -5.83 -1.21
N TRP A 121 13.71 -5.12 -1.90
CA TRP A 121 13.32 -4.20 -2.96
C TRP A 121 12.87 -4.94 -4.22
N VAL A 122 13.47 -6.09 -4.53
CA VAL A 122 12.96 -6.99 -5.57
C VAL A 122 11.59 -7.53 -5.17
N ALA A 123 11.41 -7.92 -3.91
CA ALA A 123 10.11 -8.36 -3.39
C ALA A 123 9.02 -7.27 -3.48
N ALA A 124 9.38 -5.99 -3.29
CA ALA A 124 8.45 -4.87 -3.53
C ALA A 124 7.99 -4.79 -5.00
N GLY A 125 8.88 -5.08 -5.96
CA GLY A 125 8.49 -5.22 -7.36
C GLY A 125 7.52 -6.40 -7.60
N CYS A 126 7.81 -7.54 -6.98
CA CYS A 126 6.94 -8.73 -7.00
C CYS A 126 5.55 -8.45 -6.40
N TYR A 127 5.49 -7.68 -5.31
CA TYR A 127 4.23 -7.28 -4.66
C TYR A 127 3.30 -6.59 -5.67
N HIS A 128 3.82 -5.64 -6.45
CA HIS A 128 3.03 -4.88 -7.42
C HIS A 128 2.75 -5.63 -8.72
N ALA A 129 3.71 -6.41 -9.22
CA ALA A 129 3.62 -7.05 -10.53
C ALA A 129 4.29 -8.45 -10.53
N PRO A 130 3.69 -9.46 -9.85
CA PRO A 130 4.34 -10.75 -9.60
C PRO A 130 4.68 -11.53 -10.87
N ASN A 131 3.91 -11.33 -11.94
CA ASN A 131 4.06 -12.06 -13.21
C ASN A 131 4.59 -11.18 -14.36
N HIS A 132 5.12 -9.98 -14.07
CA HIS A 132 5.59 -9.06 -15.11
C HIS A 132 6.89 -8.35 -14.70
N ARG A 133 8.03 -8.99 -15.02
CA ARG A 133 9.38 -8.57 -14.60
C ARG A 133 9.69 -7.09 -14.83
N GLU A 134 9.39 -6.56 -16.02
CA GLU A 134 9.69 -5.15 -16.32
C GLU A 134 8.86 -4.16 -15.48
N ARG A 135 7.56 -4.45 -15.28
CA ARG A 135 6.69 -3.63 -14.42
C ARG A 135 7.16 -3.69 -12.97
N ALA A 136 7.55 -4.86 -12.48
CA ALA A 136 8.12 -5.04 -11.16
C ALA A 136 9.41 -4.21 -10.98
N ALA A 137 10.32 -4.22 -11.97
CA ALA A 137 11.55 -3.45 -11.93
C ALA A 137 11.30 -1.94 -11.93
N ARG A 138 10.38 -1.44 -12.77
CA ARG A 138 9.96 -0.03 -12.78
C ARG A 138 9.32 0.38 -11.46
N TYR A 139 8.47 -0.48 -10.89
CA TYR A 139 7.84 -0.24 -9.60
C TYR A 139 8.88 -0.12 -8.48
N ARG A 140 9.85 -1.05 -8.42
CA ARG A 140 10.94 -1.01 -7.44
C ARG A 140 11.68 0.32 -7.46
N GLN A 141 12.07 0.80 -8.64
CA GLN A 141 12.75 2.09 -8.79
C GLN A 141 11.90 3.25 -8.25
N ARG A 142 10.59 3.24 -8.55
CA ARG A 142 9.65 4.25 -8.04
C ARG A 142 9.52 4.22 -6.52
N ALA A 143 9.44 3.02 -5.92
CA ALA A 143 9.38 2.86 -4.47
C ALA A 143 10.64 3.38 -3.78
N GLN A 144 11.83 3.05 -4.31
CA GLN A 144 13.10 3.57 -3.81
C GLN A 144 13.16 5.11 -3.93
N ALA A 145 12.74 5.68 -5.06
CA ALA A 145 12.72 7.13 -5.24
C ALA A 145 11.79 7.84 -4.25
N ASN A 146 10.59 7.28 -4.01
CA ASN A 146 9.65 7.83 -3.03
C ASN A 146 10.20 7.76 -1.60
N TRP A 147 10.86 6.66 -1.22
CA TRP A 147 11.55 6.54 0.06
C TRP A 147 12.60 7.64 0.24
N GLN A 148 13.49 7.80 -0.75
CA GLN A 148 14.57 8.79 -0.68
C GLN A 148 14.03 10.22 -0.56
N ARG A 149 13.06 10.57 -1.40
CA ARG A 149 12.48 11.92 -1.47
C ARG A 149 11.68 12.30 -0.22
N HIS A 150 10.93 11.37 0.35
CA HIS A 150 9.93 11.72 1.37
C HIS A 150 10.31 11.31 2.80
N VAL A 151 11.34 10.47 2.94
CA VAL A 151 11.78 9.95 4.24
C VAL A 151 13.26 10.22 4.50
N ALA A 152 14.15 9.71 3.64
CA ALA A 152 15.60 9.77 3.89
C ALA A 152 16.12 11.21 3.96
N GLN A 153 15.72 12.07 3.02
CA GLN A 153 16.14 13.49 2.98
C GLN A 153 15.64 14.34 4.16
N ARG A 154 14.67 13.86 4.95
CA ARG A 154 14.20 14.55 6.17
C ARG A 154 14.94 14.14 7.44
N ALA A 155 15.75 13.08 7.38
CA ALA A 155 16.58 12.65 8.50
C ALA A 155 17.88 13.48 8.60
N ASP A 156 18.43 13.93 7.48
CA ASP A 156 19.68 14.71 7.40
C ASP A 156 19.52 16.23 7.62
N GLY A 157 18.28 16.69 7.84
CA GLY A 157 17.96 18.11 8.04
C GLY A 157 17.72 18.50 9.50
N ARG A 158 18.20 17.72 10.47
CA ARG A 158 18.02 17.97 11.90
C ARG A 158 19.35 18.00 12.64
#